data_AF-A0A1J3HMN9-F1
#
_entry.id   AF-A0A1J3HMN9-F1
#
_cell.length_a   1.000
_cell.length_b   1.000
_cell.length_c   1.000
_cell.angle_alpha   90.00
_cell.angle_beta   90.00
_cell.angle_gamma   90.00
#
_symmetry.space_group_name_H-M   'P 1'
#
loop_
_entity.id
_entity.type
_entity.pdbx_description
1 polymer ?
#
loop_
_entity_poly.entity_id
_entity_poly.type
_entity_poly.pdbx_seq_one_letter_code
_entity_poly.pdbx_strand_id
1 'polypeptide(L)' 'QASEENNFKGLVDTKLNNEYDREEMARMVACAAASVRHLARRRPSMDQVTRVLQGNTSPSELKEEIRPGHKQ' A
#
# COMPACT_ATOMS: atom_id res chain seq x y z
N GLN A 1 0.17 -6.29 10.81
CA GLN A 1 0.45 -5.00 10.12
C GLN A 1 -0.82 -4.14 10.21
N ALA A 2 -0.73 -2.80 10.25
CA ALA A 2 -1.85 -1.86 10.48
C ALA A 2 -3.13 -2.04 9.62
N SER A 3 -3.07 -2.82 8.55
CA SER A 3 -4.22 -3.25 7.74
C SER A 3 -5.14 -4.27 8.45
N GLU A 4 -4.68 -4.97 9.49
CA GLU A 4 -5.47 -6.05 10.11
C GLU A 4 -6.48 -5.54 11.14
N GLU A 5 -6.31 -4.33 11.66
CA GLU A 5 -7.22 -3.75 12.66
C GLU A 5 -8.18 -2.70 12.09
N ASN A 6 -8.06 -2.32 10.80
CA ASN A 6 -8.85 -1.24 10.16
C ASN A 6 -8.90 0.08 10.97
N ASN A 7 -7.96 0.26 11.90
CA ASN A 7 -7.94 1.39 12.81
C ASN A 7 -6.95 2.44 12.32
N PHE A 8 -7.43 3.35 11.49
CA PHE A 8 -6.62 4.42 10.92
C PHE A 8 -6.62 5.70 11.76
N LYS A 9 -7.27 5.74 12.93
CA LYS A 9 -7.43 6.96 13.75
C LYS A 9 -6.11 7.63 14.13
N GLY A 10 -5.04 6.86 14.30
CA GLY A 10 -3.71 7.39 14.63
C GLY A 10 -2.89 7.87 13.43
N LEU A 11 -3.39 7.64 12.20
CA LEU A 11 -2.68 7.93 10.95
C LEU A 11 -3.40 8.96 10.09
N VAL A 12 -4.74 8.98 10.13
CA VAL A 12 -5.56 9.89 9.33
C VAL A 12 -5.47 11.32 9.87
N ASP A 13 -5.47 12.30 8.97
CA ASP A 13 -5.58 13.70 9.35
C ASP A 13 -6.90 13.96 10.11
N THR A 14 -6.79 14.51 11.32
CA THR A 14 -7.93 14.89 12.16
C THR A 14 -8.96 15.77 11.45
N LYS A 15 -8.53 16.58 10.45
CA LYS A 15 -9.41 17.45 9.67
C LYS A 15 -10.36 16.71 8.74
N LEU A 16 -10.06 15.44 8.42
CA LEU A 16 -10.99 14.58 7.67
C LEU A 16 -12.19 14.17 8.52
N ASN A 17 -12.21 14.39 9.84
CA ASN A 17 -13.36 14.14 10.70
C ASN A 17 -13.93 12.69 10.62
N ASN A 18 -13.09 11.70 10.30
CA ASN A 18 -13.50 10.33 9.96
C ASN A 18 -14.40 10.19 8.73
N GLU A 19 -14.47 11.21 7.88
CA GLU A 19 -15.16 11.24 6.59
C GLU A 19 -14.19 10.80 5.48
N TYR A 20 -13.79 9.54 5.51
CA TYR A 20 -12.96 8.94 4.47
C TYR A 20 -13.46 7.53 4.14
N ASP A 21 -13.25 7.12 2.90
CA ASP A 21 -13.52 5.74 2.51
C ASP A 21 -12.45 4.81 3.11
N ARG A 22 -12.89 3.81 3.87
CA ARG A 22 -11.99 2.90 4.58
C ARG A 22 -11.21 2.00 3.63
N GLU A 23 -11.78 1.63 2.50
CA GLU A 23 -11.09 0.80 1.51
C GLU A 23 -10.02 1.61 0.79
N GLU A 24 -10.32 2.84 0.36
CA GLU A 24 -9.33 3.76 -0.21
C GLU A 24 -8.19 4.01 0.78
N MET A 25 -8.52 4.20 2.07
CA MET A 25 -7.52 4.38 3.11
C MET A 25 -6.65 3.13 3.29
N ALA A 26 -7.25 1.93 3.32
CA ALA A 26 -6.48 0.69 3.38
C ALA A 26 -5.51 0.55 2.20
N ARG A 27 -5.95 0.88 0.97
CA ARG A 27 -5.10 0.87 -0.23
C ARG A 27 -3.96 1.89 -0.12
N MET A 28 -4.25 3.12 0.30
CA MET A 28 -3.24 4.18 0.47
C MET A 28 -2.17 3.79 1.50
N VAL A 29 -2.58 3.27 2.64
CA VAL A 29 -1.67 2.84 3.72
C VAL A 29 -0.79 1.67 3.25
N ALA A 30 -1.36 0.70 2.52
CA ALA A 30 -0.59 -0.39 1.95
C ALA A 30 0.46 0.10 0.94
N CYS A 31 0.08 1.02 0.04
CA CYS A 31 1.00 1.66 -0.90
C CYS A 31 2.13 2.40 -0.18
N ALA A 32 1.82 3.21 0.82
CA ALA A 32 2.82 3.94 1.60
C ALA A 32 3.80 2.98 2.31
N ALA A 33 3.27 1.95 2.99
CA ALA A 33 4.07 0.94 3.69
C ALA A 33 4.97 0.14 2.73
N ALA A 34 4.50 -0.16 1.51
CA ALA A 34 5.31 -0.83 0.50
C ALA A 34 6.43 0.07 -0.05
N SER A 35 6.16 1.36 -0.25
CA SER A 35 7.12 2.34 -0.80
C SER A 35 8.28 2.65 0.15
N VAL A 36 8.08 2.54 1.47
CA VAL A 36 9.13 2.79 2.48
C VAL A 36 9.95 1.56 2.85
N ARG A 37 9.81 0.44 2.13
CA ARG A 37 10.60 -0.77 2.38
C ARG A 37 12.10 -0.48 2.34
N HIS A 38 12.81 -1.08 3.28
CA HIS A 38 14.24 -0.87 3.50
C HIS A 38 15.05 -1.09 2.21
N LEU A 39 14.78 -2.18 1.50
CA LEU A 39 15.48 -2.51 0.26
C LEU A 39 14.78 -1.89 -0.95
N ALA A 40 15.51 -1.10 -1.75
CA ALA A 40 15.00 -0.48 -2.96
C ALA A 40 14.34 -1.50 -3.92
N ARG A 41 14.95 -2.68 -4.10
CA ARG A 41 14.40 -3.77 -4.93
C ARG A 41 13.07 -4.36 -4.45
N ARG A 42 12.67 -4.10 -3.20
CA ARG A 42 11.40 -4.55 -2.63
C ARG A 42 10.32 -3.48 -2.68
N ARG A 43 10.67 -2.24 -3.04
CA ARG A 43 9.70 -1.16 -3.23
C ARG A 43 8.96 -1.42 -4.55
N PRO A 44 7.64 -1.20 -4.59
CA PRO A 44 6.87 -1.37 -5.82
C PRO A 44 7.26 -0.32 -6.87
N SER A 45 7.02 -0.64 -8.14
CA SER A 45 7.09 0.37 -9.20
C SER A 45 5.91 1.35 -9.07
N MET A 46 6.05 2.56 -9.62
CA MET A 46 4.96 3.54 -9.63
C MET A 46 3.72 3.03 -10.37
N ASP A 47 3.89 2.16 -11.36
CA ASP A 47 2.81 1.53 -12.11
C ASP A 47 1.99 0.56 -11.23
N GLN A 48 2.67 -0.27 -10.43
CA GLN A 48 2.03 -1.13 -9.43
C GLN A 48 1.27 -0.31 -8.38
N VAL A 49 1.90 0.76 -7.86
CA VAL A 49 1.26 1.67 -6.89
C VAL A 49 0.00 2.30 -7.49
N THR A 50 0.07 2.79 -8.74
CA THR A 50 -1.04 3.48 -9.39
C THR A 50 -2.22 2.53 -9.61
N ARG A 51 -1.97 1.30 -10.09
CA ARG A 51 -3.03 0.29 -10.28
C ARG A 51 -3.77 -0.05 -8.98
N VAL A 52 -3.05 -0.18 -7.87
CA VAL A 52 -3.66 -0.41 -6.56
C VAL A 52 -4.47 0.80 -6.11
N LEU A 53 -3.93 2.02 -6.22
CA LEU A 53 -4.65 3.23 -5.80
C LEU A 53 -5.95 3.45 -6.60
N GLN A 54 -5.96 3.08 -7.88
CA GLN A 54 -7.16 3.14 -8.74
C GLN A 54 -8.21 2.08 -8.38
N GLY A 55 -7.91 1.12 -7.50
CA GLY A 55 -8.80 0.01 -7.18
C GLY A 55 -8.84 -1.10 -8.24
N ASN A 56 -7.98 -1.03 -9.26
CA ASN A 56 -7.88 -2.04 -10.32
C ASN A 56 -7.25 -3.35 -9.83
N THR A 57 -6.58 -3.31 -8.68
CA THR A 57 -5.67 -4.36 -8.20
C THR A 57 -5.67 -4.43 -6.68
N SER A 58 -5.53 -5.64 -6.13
CA SER A 58 -5.50 -5.84 -4.67
C SER A 58 -4.21 -5.30 -4.04
N PRO A 59 -4.28 -4.64 -2.86
CA PRO A 59 -3.09 -4.22 -2.09
C PRO A 59 -2.13 -5.37 -1.75
N SER A 60 -2.63 -6.61 -1.73
CA SER A 60 -1.83 -7.81 -1.52
C SER A 60 -0.80 -8.02 -2.63
N GLU A 61 -1.02 -7.50 -3.84
CA GLU A 61 -0.07 -7.61 -4.95
C GLU A 61 1.18 -6.75 -4.76
N LEU A 62 1.15 -5.79 -3.82
CA LEU A 62 2.35 -5.08 -3.40
C LEU A 62 3.22 -5.93 -2.47
N LYS A 63 2.72 -7.04 -1.92
CA LYS A 63 3.47 -7.94 -1.02
C LYS A 63 4.35 -8.89 -1.84
N GLU A 64 5.58 -8.45 -2.03
CA GLU A 64 6.75 -9.24 -2.46
C GLU A 64 6.52 -10.24 -3.59
N GLU A 65 6.63 -9.79 -4.84
CA GLU A 65 7.30 -10.61 -5.84
C GLU A 65 8.82 -10.46 -5.66
N ILE A 66 9.42 -11.20 -4.73
CA ILE A 66 10.81 -11.62 -4.98
C ILE A 66 10.70 -12.63 -6.11
N ARG A 67 10.66 -12.18 -7.37
CA ARG A 67 10.87 -13.08 -8.51
C ARG A 67 12.30 -13.62 -8.34
N PRO A 68 12.50 -14.92 -8.05
CA PRO A 68 13.84 -15.46 -7.97
C PRO A 68 14.46 -15.31 -9.36
N GLY A 69 15.50 -14.48 -9.47
CA GLY A 69 16.42 -14.37 -10.61
C GLY A 69 15.79 -14.43 -12.01
N HIS A 70 15.53 -13.26 -12.62
CA HIS A 70 15.92 -13.13 -14.01
C HIS A 70 17.41 -12.82 -14.02
N LYS A 71 18.23 -13.88 -13.92
CA LYS A 71 19.60 -13.80 -14.43
C LYS A 71 19.45 -13.76 -15.95
N GLN A 72 19.79 -12.63 -16.57
CA GLN A 72 20.31 -12.70 -17.93
C GLN A 72 21.75 -13.19 -17.88
#